data_AF-A0A318KJG5-F1
#
_entry.id   AF-A0A318KJG5-F1
#
_cell.length_a   1.000
_cell.length_b   1.000
_cell.length_c   1.000
_cell.angle_alpha   90.00
_cell.angle_beta   90.00
_cell.angle_gamma   90.00
#
_symmetry.space_group_name_H-M   'P 1'
#
loop_
_entity.id
_entity.type
_entity.pdbx_description
1 polymer ?
#
loop_
_entity_poly.entity_id
_entity_poly.type
_entity_poly.pdbx_seq_one_letter_code
_entity_poly.pdbx_strand_id
1 'polypeptide(L)'
;MKNKRIKKIFPFKGLIIAVSLLCILVIFLGIQLRNYSKGVKVQVARANTHTVWIVADQILFTKEYDTRITKDNFTEKVAEKLGASFSIDQISITLSDDGKSVTYVSYVKDGIACETLDGEDILCGNY
;
A
#
# COMPACT_ATOMS: atom_id res chain seq x y z
N MET A 1 -34.60 62.84 -10.94
CA MET A 1 -34.09 61.82 -10.00
C MET A 1 -32.85 61.17 -10.60
N LYS A 2 -31.65 61.39 -10.03
CA LYS A 2 -30.40 60.81 -10.56
C LYS A 2 -30.20 59.41 -9.98
N ASN A 3 -30.29 58.41 -10.83
CA ASN A 3 -30.05 57.01 -10.50
C ASN A 3 -28.53 56.75 -10.38
N LYS A 4 -27.99 56.79 -9.16
CA LYS A 4 -26.58 56.44 -8.88
C LYS A 4 -26.42 54.92 -8.99
N ARG A 5 -26.07 54.43 -10.17
CA ARG A 5 -25.54 53.05 -10.32
C ARG A 5 -24.17 52.99 -9.63
N ILE A 6 -24.12 52.43 -8.43
CA ILE A 6 -22.85 52.07 -7.77
C ILE A 6 -22.26 50.92 -8.59
N LYS A 7 -21.39 51.23 -9.56
CA LYS A 7 -20.48 50.24 -10.13
C LYS A 7 -19.54 49.82 -8.99
N LYS A 8 -19.84 48.70 -8.33
CA LYS A 8 -18.90 48.00 -7.45
C LYS A 8 -17.73 47.55 -8.31
N ILE A 9 -16.75 48.43 -8.50
CA ILE A 9 -15.44 48.06 -9.00
C ILE A 9 -14.83 47.23 -7.86
N PHE A 10 -14.89 45.91 -8.00
CA PHE A 10 -14.21 45.01 -7.07
C PHE A 10 -12.72 45.41 -7.11
N PRO A 11 -12.13 45.87 -5.99
CA PRO A 11 -10.80 46.45 -6.03
C PRO A 11 -9.80 45.39 -6.48
N PHE A 12 -9.02 45.69 -7.51
CA PHE A 12 -8.03 44.78 -8.12
C PHE A 12 -7.09 44.16 -7.06
N LYS A 13 -6.78 44.92 -6.01
CA LYS A 13 -6.01 44.47 -4.84
C LYS A 13 -6.68 43.32 -4.07
N GLY A 14 -8.00 43.34 -3.93
CA GLY A 14 -8.77 42.28 -3.28
C GLY A 14 -8.82 40.98 -4.10
N LEU A 15 -8.80 41.09 -5.43
CA LEU A 15 -8.69 39.93 -6.33
C LEU A 15 -7.33 39.24 -6.18
N ILE A 16 -6.24 40.01 -6.14
CA ILE A 16 -4.88 39.48 -5.97
C ILE A 16 -4.74 38.73 -4.64
N ILE A 17 -5.29 39.29 -3.55
CA ILE A 17 -5.28 38.65 -2.22
C ILE A 17 -6.10 37.35 -2.23
N ALA A 18 -7.28 37.36 -2.86
CA ALA A 18 -8.11 36.15 -2.96
C ALA A 18 -7.42 35.04 -3.76
N VAL A 19 -6.79 35.37 -4.90
CA VAL A 19 -6.06 34.40 -5.73
C VAL A 19 -4.85 33.83 -4.99
N SER A 20 -4.09 34.68 -4.30
CA SER A 20 -2.92 34.22 -3.53
C SER A 20 -3.30 33.30 -2.36
N LEU A 21 -4.39 33.59 -1.64
CA LEU A 21 -4.93 32.68 -0.62
C LEU A 21 -5.41 31.35 -1.22
N LEU A 22 -6.05 31.39 -2.39
CA LEU A 22 -6.50 30.18 -3.08
C LEU A 22 -5.33 29.28 -3.49
N CYS A 23 -4.24 29.87 -4.00
CA CYS A 23 -3.02 29.11 -4.34
C CYS A 23 -2.41 28.41 -3.12
N ILE A 24 -2.32 29.10 -1.98
CA ILE A 24 -1.80 28.52 -0.73
C ILE A 24 -2.69 27.35 -0.27
N LEU A 25 -4.02 27.53 -0.35
CA LEU A 25 -4.98 26.49 0.03
C LEU A 25 -4.82 25.23 -0.81
N VAL A 26 -4.64 25.37 -2.13
CA VAL A 26 -4.42 24.25 -3.05
C VAL A 26 -3.14 23.50 -2.72
N ILE A 27 -2.04 24.21 -2.42
CA ILE A 27 -0.77 23.59 -2.02
C ILE A 27 -0.95 22.79 -0.72
N PHE A 28 -1.64 23.37 0.27
CA PHE A 28 -1.90 22.71 1.55
C PHE A 28 -2.75 21.45 1.40
N LEU A 29 -3.84 21.52 0.62
CA LEU A 29 -4.69 20.37 0.29
C LEU A 29 -3.89 19.28 -0.44
N GLY A 30 -3.02 19.65 -1.38
CA GLY A 30 -2.16 18.71 -2.10
C GLY A 30 -1.22 17.92 -1.19
N ILE A 31 -0.61 18.60 -0.20
CA ILE A 31 0.26 17.94 0.80
C ILE A 31 -0.54 16.97 1.67
N GLN A 32 -1.73 17.37 2.13
CA GLN A 32 -2.59 16.52 2.95
C GLN A 32 -3.05 15.26 2.20
N LEU A 33 -3.52 15.43 0.96
CA LEU A 33 -3.96 14.32 0.11
C LEU A 33 -2.81 13.33 -0.17
N ARG A 34 -1.59 13.84 -0.40
CA ARG A 34 -0.41 12.99 -0.60
C ARG A 34 -0.06 12.17 0.65
N ASN A 35 -0.10 12.79 1.83
CA ASN A 35 0.18 12.10 3.08
C ASN A 35 -0.90 11.06 3.42
N TYR A 36 -2.17 11.37 3.19
CA TYR A 36 -3.27 10.42 3.32
C TYR A 36 -3.10 9.22 2.37
N SER A 37 -2.80 9.48 1.10
CA SER A 37 -2.56 8.43 0.10
C SER A 37 -1.41 7.50 0.51
N LYS A 38 -0.30 8.04 1.03
CA LYS A 38 0.80 7.22 1.55
C LYS A 38 0.35 6.30 2.70
N GLY A 39 -0.43 6.82 3.65
CA GLY A 39 -0.96 6.03 4.76
C GLY A 39 -1.84 4.86 4.29
N VAL A 40 -2.73 5.11 3.32
CA VAL A 40 -3.57 4.06 2.74
C VAL A 40 -2.74 3.00 2.04
N LYS A 41 -1.73 3.40 1.25
CA LYS A 41 -0.85 2.45 0.56
C LYS A 41 -0.09 1.55 1.54
N VAL A 42 0.43 2.11 2.65
CA VAL A 42 1.09 1.32 3.71
C VAL A 42 0.13 0.32 4.34
N GLN A 43 -1.11 0.73 4.64
CA GLN A 43 -2.11 -0.19 5.21
C GLN A 43 -2.47 -1.34 4.27
N VAL A 44 -2.66 -1.04 2.98
CA VAL A 44 -2.94 -2.07 1.97
C VAL A 44 -1.74 -3.02 1.82
N ALA A 45 -0.51 -2.49 1.75
CA ALA A 45 0.69 -3.32 1.68
C ALA A 45 0.85 -4.22 2.91
N ARG A 46 0.56 -3.70 4.11
CA ARG A 46 0.55 -4.47 5.36
C ARG A 46 -0.50 -5.58 5.34
N ALA A 47 -1.74 -5.27 4.97
CA ALA A 47 -2.82 -6.25 4.87
C ALA A 47 -2.51 -7.35 3.84
N ASN A 48 -1.91 -6.96 2.70
CA ASN A 48 -1.49 -7.90 1.68
C ASN A 48 -0.38 -8.82 2.19
N THR A 49 0.62 -8.29 2.89
CA THR A 49 1.71 -9.09 3.50
C THR A 49 1.18 -10.10 4.50
N HIS A 50 0.25 -9.67 5.37
CA HIS A 50 -0.44 -10.56 6.30
C HIS A 50 -1.23 -11.66 5.58
N THR A 51 -1.88 -11.32 4.46
CA THR A 51 -2.61 -12.28 3.64
C THR A 51 -1.66 -13.31 3.02
N VAL A 52 -0.51 -12.86 2.50
CA VAL A 52 0.53 -13.75 1.97
C VAL A 52 1.03 -14.70 3.07
N TRP A 53 1.24 -14.20 4.30
CA TRP A 53 1.63 -15.03 5.44
C TRP A 53 0.60 -16.13 5.75
N ILE A 54 -0.68 -15.77 5.90
CA ILE A 54 -1.75 -16.74 6.17
C ILE A 54 -1.82 -17.80 5.07
N VAL A 55 -1.73 -17.38 3.81
CA VAL A 55 -1.79 -18.34 2.68
C VAL A 55 -0.54 -19.22 2.65
N ALA A 56 0.64 -18.67 2.94
CA ALA A 56 1.87 -19.43 3.07
C ALA A 56 1.73 -20.49 4.17
N ASP A 57 1.21 -20.15 5.34
CA ASP A 57 0.97 -21.08 6.43
C ASP A 57 -0.03 -22.19 6.06
N GLN A 58 -1.11 -21.85 5.33
CA GLN A 58 -2.05 -22.85 4.82
C GLN A 58 -1.42 -23.80 3.79
N ILE A 59 -0.56 -23.29 2.91
CA ILE A 59 0.17 -24.12 1.94
C ILE A 59 1.19 -24.99 2.65
N LEU A 60 1.83 -24.48 3.70
CA LEU A 60 2.73 -25.25 4.56
C LEU A 60 2.00 -26.41 5.24
N PHE A 61 0.80 -26.18 5.77
CA PHE A 61 -0.05 -27.27 6.29
C PHE A 61 -0.44 -28.26 5.19
N THR A 62 -0.77 -27.79 3.99
CA THR A 62 -1.14 -28.66 2.86
C THR A 62 0.04 -29.52 2.39
N LYS A 63 1.26 -28.98 2.43
CA LYS A 63 2.50 -29.67 2.08
C LYS A 63 2.77 -30.90 2.95
N GLU A 64 2.27 -30.94 4.19
CA GLU A 64 2.37 -32.15 5.03
C GLU A 64 1.65 -33.36 4.42
N TYR A 65 0.62 -33.11 3.60
CA TYR A 65 -0.23 -34.14 3.00
C TYR A 65 -0.05 -34.25 1.48
N ASP A 66 0.46 -33.21 0.81
CA ASP A 66 0.71 -33.20 -0.64
C ASP A 66 2.21 -33.09 -0.94
N THR A 67 2.80 -34.21 -1.37
CA THR A 67 4.21 -34.33 -1.74
C THR A 67 4.57 -33.60 -3.03
N ARG A 68 3.58 -33.07 -3.77
CA ARG A 68 3.82 -32.23 -4.96
C ARG A 68 4.28 -30.82 -4.60
N ILE A 69 4.11 -30.40 -3.35
CA ILE A 69 4.54 -29.09 -2.86
C ILE A 69 5.97 -29.22 -2.33
N THR A 70 6.94 -28.72 -3.08
CA THR A 70 8.36 -28.69 -2.74
C THR A 70 8.78 -27.29 -2.29
N LYS A 71 10.01 -27.14 -1.80
CA LYS A 71 10.57 -25.82 -1.46
C LYS A 71 10.66 -24.92 -2.69
N ASP A 72 10.92 -25.50 -3.86
CA ASP A 72 11.16 -24.75 -5.11
C ASP A 72 9.87 -24.19 -5.72
N ASN A 73 8.74 -24.89 -5.57
CA ASN A 73 7.44 -24.45 -6.10
C ASN A 73 6.53 -23.82 -5.02
N PHE A 74 7.02 -23.66 -3.79
CA PHE A 74 6.21 -23.19 -2.67
C PHE A 74 5.62 -21.80 -2.91
N THR A 75 6.46 -20.84 -3.33
CA THR A 75 6.02 -19.47 -3.62
C THR A 75 5.01 -19.42 -4.76
N GLU A 76 5.18 -20.27 -5.78
CA GLU A 76 4.23 -20.40 -6.89
C GLU A 76 2.87 -20.91 -6.39
N LYS A 77 2.86 -21.94 -5.54
CA LYS A 77 1.62 -22.48 -4.95
C LYS A 77 0.91 -21.47 -4.04
N VAL A 78 1.66 -20.65 -3.31
CA VAL A 78 1.11 -19.55 -2.53
C VAL A 78 0.47 -18.50 -3.44
N ALA A 79 1.15 -18.11 -4.52
CA ALA A 79 0.62 -17.15 -5.48
C ALA A 79 -0.61 -17.68 -6.25
N GLU A 80 -0.62 -18.94 -6.66
CA GLU A 80 -1.79 -19.60 -7.27
C GLU A 80 -3.02 -19.49 -6.36
N LYS A 81 -2.83 -19.70 -5.05
CA LYS A 81 -3.91 -19.64 -4.06
C LYS A 81 -4.35 -18.21 -3.73
N LEU A 82 -3.43 -17.24 -3.78
CA LEU A 82 -3.73 -15.81 -3.65
C LEU A 82 -4.50 -15.27 -4.88
N GLY A 83 -4.28 -15.87 -6.05
CA GLY A 83 -4.94 -15.53 -7.31
C GLY A 83 -4.34 -14.31 -8.01
N ALA A 84 -4.97 -13.90 -9.12
CA ALA A 84 -4.44 -12.89 -10.05
C ALA A 84 -4.24 -11.47 -9.46
N SER A 85 -4.76 -11.21 -8.26
CA SER A 85 -4.56 -9.94 -7.55
C SER A 85 -3.14 -9.80 -6.98
N PHE A 86 -2.38 -10.90 -6.92
CA PHE A 86 -1.02 -10.95 -6.41
C PHE A 86 -0.08 -11.46 -7.50
N SER A 87 0.99 -10.72 -7.71
CA SER A 87 2.00 -11.10 -8.69
C SER A 87 3.17 -11.82 -8.01
N ILE A 88 3.67 -12.88 -8.63
CA ILE A 88 4.75 -13.72 -8.05
C ILE A 88 6.02 -12.90 -7.80
N ASP A 89 6.37 -11.99 -8.71
CA ASP A 89 7.53 -11.09 -8.59
C ASP A 89 7.45 -10.13 -7.40
N GLN A 90 6.26 -9.93 -6.84
CA GLN A 90 6.04 -9.09 -5.68
C GLN A 90 6.12 -9.85 -4.36
N ILE A 91 6.21 -11.19 -4.39
CA ILE A 91 6.15 -12.05 -3.23
C ILE A 91 7.51 -12.73 -3.02
N SER A 92 8.07 -12.60 -1.82
CA SER A 92 9.22 -13.37 -1.38
C SER A 92 8.88 -14.10 -0.10
N ILE A 93 9.05 -15.43 -0.09
CA ILE A 93 8.76 -16.27 1.07
C ILE A 93 9.97 -17.14 1.35
N THR A 94 10.42 -17.13 2.59
CA THR A 94 11.50 -18.00 3.08
C THR A 94 10.92 -19.01 4.04
N LEU A 95 11.23 -20.28 3.79
CA LEU A 95 10.97 -21.37 4.72
C LEU A 95 12.22 -21.63 5.57
N SER A 96 12.02 -22.13 6.78
CA SER A 96 13.06 -22.68 7.63
C SER A 96 13.88 -23.77 6.91
N ASP A 97 15.08 -24.06 7.42
CA ASP A 97 15.96 -25.08 6.81
C ASP A 97 15.34 -26.48 6.83
N ASP A 98 14.57 -26.79 7.88
CA ASP A 98 13.77 -28.02 7.97
C ASP A 98 12.47 -27.97 7.14
N GLY A 99 12.13 -26.80 6.58
CA GLY A 99 11.00 -26.59 5.69
C GLY A 99 9.63 -26.76 6.35
N LYS A 100 9.59 -26.66 7.68
CA LYS A 100 8.41 -26.86 8.55
C LYS A 100 7.80 -25.56 9.06
N SER A 101 8.43 -24.42 8.83
CA SER A 101 7.83 -23.13 9.16
C SER A 101 8.18 -22.08 8.12
N VAL A 102 7.30 -21.09 8.00
CA VAL A 102 7.58 -19.84 7.29
C VAL A 102 8.38 -18.96 8.24
N THR A 103 9.57 -18.52 7.82
CA THR A 103 10.46 -17.69 8.65
C THR A 103 10.50 -16.24 8.20
N TYR A 104 10.09 -15.98 6.97
CA TYR A 104 10.06 -14.63 6.42
C TYR A 104 9.06 -14.56 5.27
N VAL A 105 8.29 -13.47 5.25
CA VAL A 105 7.45 -13.09 4.12
C VAL A 105 7.70 -11.63 3.82
N SER A 106 7.87 -11.31 2.55
CA SER A 106 7.92 -9.95 2.03
C SER A 106 7.00 -9.79 0.85
N TYR A 107 6.32 -8.65 0.82
CA TYR A 107 5.44 -8.27 -0.27
C TYR A 107 5.68 -6.82 -0.69
N VAL A 108 5.88 -6.60 -2.00
CA VAL A 108 6.16 -5.27 -2.57
C VAL A 108 4.98 -4.80 -3.41
N LYS A 109 4.43 -3.63 -3.10
CA LYS A 109 3.36 -3.01 -3.90
C LYS A 109 3.48 -1.49 -3.92
N ASP A 110 3.34 -0.91 -5.11
CA ASP A 110 3.31 0.55 -5.32
C ASP A 110 4.50 1.31 -4.69
N GLY A 111 5.69 0.69 -4.66
CA GLY A 111 6.91 1.26 -4.07
C GLY A 111 7.02 1.13 -2.55
N ILE A 112 6.20 0.28 -1.94
CA ILE A 112 6.23 -0.04 -0.51
C ILE A 112 6.53 -1.52 -0.37
N ALA A 113 7.60 -1.85 0.34
CA ALA A 113 7.90 -3.21 0.75
C ALA A 113 7.49 -3.39 2.20
N CYS A 114 6.71 -4.42 2.47
CA CYS A 114 6.35 -4.82 3.81
C CYS A 114 6.85 -6.24 4.06
N GLU A 115 7.45 -6.47 5.22
CA GLU A 115 8.04 -7.74 5.61
C GLU A 115 7.65 -8.13 7.02
N THR A 116 7.67 -9.43 7.30
CA THR A 116 7.37 -9.98 8.62
C THR A 116 8.13 -11.29 8.83
N LEU A 117 8.49 -11.55 10.09
CA LEU A 117 9.21 -12.75 10.53
C LEU A 117 8.31 -13.73 11.29
N ASP A 118 7.15 -13.27 11.75
CA ASP A 118 6.24 -13.99 12.64
C ASP A 118 4.77 -13.91 12.20
N GLY A 119 4.45 -13.09 11.21
CA GLY A 119 3.09 -12.85 10.72
C GLY A 119 2.33 -11.79 11.52
N GLU A 120 2.84 -11.29 12.64
CA GLU A 120 2.16 -10.30 13.49
C GLU A 120 2.83 -8.93 13.37
N ASP A 121 4.14 -8.89 13.53
CA ASP A 121 4.95 -7.69 13.40
C ASP A 121 5.35 -7.49 11.94
N ILE A 122 4.54 -6.67 11.26
CA ILE A 122 4.76 -6.30 9.86
C ILE A 122 5.42 -4.92 9.80
N LEU A 123 6.65 -4.91 9.32
CA LEU A 123 7.45 -3.72 9.09
C LEU A 123 7.31 -3.29 7.64
N CYS A 124 6.92 -2.04 7.42
CA CYS A 124 6.77 -1.49 6.07
C CYS A 124 7.74 -0.34 5.83
N GLY A 125 8.48 -0.41 4.73
CA GLY A 125 9.41 0.61 4.27
C GLY A 125 9.10 1.04 2.83
N ASN A 126 9.67 2.17 2.42
CA ASN A 126 9.71 2.49 1.00
C ASN A 126 10.76 1.59 0.34
N TYR A 127 10.40 1.01 -0.81
CA TYR A 127 11.26 0.16 -1.64
C TYR A 127 11.91 0.97 -2.76
#